data_AF-A0A859FJ36-F1
#
_entry.id   AF-A0A859FJ36-F1
#
_cell.length_a   1.000
_cell.length_b   1.000
_cell.length_c   1.000
_cell.angle_alpha   90.00
_cell.angle_beta   90.00
_cell.angle_gamma   90.00
#
_symmetry.space_group_name_H-M   'P 1'
#
loop_
_entity.id
_entity.type
_entity.pdbx_description
1 polymer ?
#
loop_
_entity_poly.entity_id
_entity_poly.type
_entity_poly.pdbx_seq_one_letter_code
_entity_poly.pdbx_strand_id
1 'polypeptide(L)'
;MKVPHLNQRGVTLVEVLATLVLLTFVAGIAYSFLINSYTFQERTSERVSIVQESNTLSTSMRQIHEQGGDIFFTENGQLRADSSTGRILHDERTRVTNLYVDGIQIDPGTNLSINFDQHDIKATILNGQYEHTIDTTLDRLSYFSYQSGTPVDDGNEVTPPDEDTEVPEEPNEEPETPPSEEDIDEVEFPNNSEEHVYIDGIFRHAGNNQKCNFTGNTKTSQTVLNNQSDGLGPCDYAGVYSGNLLFINQIRLDSTPFNVDGSLYLKNGLAENGNNASINVTNHVVSLKDINLRGYSLFNRGHLIGSHNIKIENAHSFIDIKGSVKAGSQFYLDSPTPSHIARNLTASSLSIRNQSQLNVGGNASIAGDILFNAGGRLQASNVQARNLSSQNQATFNISGNLLLQQELSLENRGNYQVGGNLSANNVNFKNGASVEVRGNLKISSNRNSNTFNSGRICVFGNADLHNNNNYTDTLVKSEYSSCENVNGNGIFLIR
;
A
#
# COMPACT_ATOMS: atom_id res chain seq x y z
N MET A 1 -4.82 -20.83 -79.13
CA MET A 1 -4.46 -20.28 -77.80
C MET A 1 -4.71 -18.78 -77.85
N LYS A 2 -5.77 -18.28 -77.20
CA LYS A 2 -6.10 -16.85 -77.12
C LYS A 2 -5.30 -16.26 -75.96
N VAL A 3 -4.33 -15.40 -76.26
CA VAL A 3 -3.62 -14.62 -75.26
C VAL A 3 -4.57 -13.53 -74.76
N PRO A 4 -4.93 -13.49 -73.46
CA PRO A 4 -5.77 -12.43 -72.95
C PRO A 4 -5.01 -11.10 -73.04
N HIS A 5 -5.60 -10.13 -73.73
CA HIS A 5 -5.12 -8.75 -73.73
C HIS A 5 -5.19 -8.21 -72.30
N LEU A 6 -4.02 -8.13 -71.64
CA LEU A 6 -3.87 -7.39 -70.39
C LEU A 6 -4.12 -5.92 -70.70
N ASN A 7 -5.26 -5.43 -70.24
CA ASN A 7 -5.70 -4.06 -70.40
C ASN A 7 -4.78 -3.17 -69.54
N GLN A 8 -3.68 -2.69 -70.13
CA GLN A 8 -2.74 -1.78 -69.50
C GLN A 8 -3.38 -0.39 -69.39
N ARG A 9 -4.28 -0.23 -68.41
CA ARG A 9 -4.69 1.11 -67.96
C ARG A 9 -3.50 1.71 -67.23
N GLY A 10 -2.75 2.55 -67.93
CA GLY A 10 -1.67 3.34 -67.35
C GLY A 10 -2.23 4.18 -66.21
N VAL A 11 -1.53 4.18 -65.07
CA VAL A 11 -1.84 5.06 -63.95
C VAL A 11 -1.79 6.50 -64.46
N THR A 12 -2.89 7.23 -64.30
CA THR A 12 -2.93 8.61 -64.76
C THR A 12 -2.13 9.49 -63.80
N LEU A 13 -1.45 10.51 -64.32
CA LEU A 13 -0.71 11.49 -63.49
C LEU A 13 -1.60 12.07 -62.37
N VAL A 14 -2.89 12.23 -62.65
CA VAL A 14 -3.91 12.73 -61.71
C VAL A 14 -4.10 11.78 -60.53
N GLU A 15 -4.11 10.46 -60.74
CA GLU A 15 -4.21 9.47 -59.67
C GLU A 15 -2.96 9.48 -58.77
N VAL A 16 -1.77 9.64 -59.34
CA VAL A 16 -0.52 9.78 -58.56
C VAL A 16 -0.54 11.05 -57.71
N LEU A 17 -1.00 12.16 -58.27
CA LEU A 17 -1.09 13.42 -57.53
C LEU A 17 -2.12 13.32 -56.38
N ALA A 18 -3.29 12.74 -56.66
CA ALA A 18 -4.35 12.57 -55.66
C ALA A 18 -3.92 11.65 -54.52
N THR A 19 -3.23 10.54 -54.83
CA THR A 19 -2.69 9.63 -53.80
C THR A 19 -1.60 10.29 -52.95
N LEU A 20 -0.73 11.12 -53.55
CA LEU A 20 0.29 11.85 -52.81
C LEU A 20 -0.34 12.87 -51.84
N VAL A 21 -1.36 13.61 -52.29
CA VAL A 21 -2.10 14.55 -51.41
C VAL A 21 -2.76 13.79 -50.26
N LEU A 22 -3.49 12.70 -50.51
CA LEU A 22 -4.10 11.91 -49.45
C LEU A 22 -3.06 11.35 -48.46
N LEU A 23 -1.91 10.88 -48.96
CA LEU A 23 -0.82 10.40 -48.12
C LEU A 23 -0.27 11.50 -47.21
N THR A 24 -0.13 12.74 -47.71
CA THR A 24 0.31 13.87 -46.86
C THR A 24 -0.71 14.20 -45.77
N PHE A 25 -2.01 14.11 -46.04
CA PHE A 25 -3.04 14.28 -45.01
C PHE A 25 -2.98 13.19 -43.94
N VAL A 26 -2.88 11.92 -44.35
CA VAL A 26 -2.77 10.80 -43.42
C VAL A 26 -1.51 10.89 -42.57
N ALA A 27 -0.36 11.23 -43.19
CA ALA A 27 0.89 11.44 -42.49
C ALA A 27 0.80 12.60 -41.48
N GLY A 28 0.16 13.72 -41.87
CA GLY A 28 -0.04 14.86 -40.98
C GLY A 28 -0.89 14.52 -39.75
N ILE A 29 -1.97 13.76 -39.94
CA ILE A 29 -2.82 13.29 -38.84
C ILE A 29 -2.05 12.34 -37.93
N ALA A 30 -1.35 11.34 -38.51
CA ALA A 30 -0.57 10.38 -37.75
C ALA A 30 0.56 11.07 -36.94
N TYR A 31 1.24 12.05 -37.53
CA TYR A 31 2.28 12.82 -36.86
C TYR A 31 1.73 13.64 -35.69
N SER A 32 0.55 14.27 -35.86
CA SER A 32 -0.14 14.97 -34.77
C SER A 32 -0.48 14.04 -33.61
N PHE A 33 -1.00 12.84 -33.88
CA PHE A 33 -1.25 11.83 -32.84
C PHE A 33 0.03 11.40 -32.12
N LEU A 34 1.13 11.18 -32.85
CA LEU A 34 2.41 10.81 -32.25
C LEU A 34 2.96 11.90 -31.33
N ILE A 35 2.93 13.17 -31.75
CA ILE A 35 3.36 14.31 -30.90
C ILE A 35 2.47 14.41 -29.66
N ASN A 36 1.15 14.31 -29.82
CA ASN A 36 0.22 14.38 -28.71
C ASN A 36 0.43 13.23 -27.72
N SER A 37 0.69 12.01 -28.21
CA SER A 37 1.01 10.85 -27.38
C SER A 37 2.30 11.04 -26.60
N TYR A 38 3.35 11.57 -27.24
CA TYR A 38 4.63 11.84 -26.60
C TYR A 38 4.51 12.92 -25.52
N THR A 39 3.84 14.02 -25.84
CA THR A 39 3.55 15.11 -24.88
C THR A 39 2.72 14.59 -23.71
N PHE A 40 1.72 13.75 -23.96
CA PHE A 40 0.90 13.16 -22.90
C PHE A 40 1.71 12.23 -21.99
N GLN A 41 2.64 11.46 -22.55
CA GLN A 41 3.51 10.56 -21.80
C GLN A 41 4.45 11.33 -20.87
N GLU A 42 5.11 12.39 -21.36
CA GLU A 42 5.97 13.26 -20.53
C GLU A 42 5.17 13.87 -19.37
N ARG A 43 4.02 14.48 -19.69
CA ARG A 43 3.10 15.06 -18.72
C ARG A 43 2.61 14.08 -17.65
N THR A 44 2.33 12.85 -18.07
CA THR A 44 1.89 11.78 -17.16
C THR A 44 3.05 11.32 -16.26
N SER A 45 4.26 11.19 -16.83
CA SER A 45 5.46 10.82 -16.08
C SER A 45 5.81 11.87 -15.03
N GLU A 46 5.79 13.15 -15.39
CA GLU A 46 6.03 14.27 -14.46
C GLU A 46 4.97 14.30 -13.34
N ARG A 47 3.70 14.08 -13.68
CA ARG A 47 2.61 13.98 -12.68
C ARG A 47 2.79 12.80 -11.73
N VAL A 48 3.20 11.63 -12.22
CA VAL A 48 3.44 10.46 -11.36
C VAL A 48 4.64 10.73 -10.44
N SER A 49 5.71 11.31 -10.99
CA SER A 49 6.91 11.66 -10.23
C SER A 49 6.60 12.65 -9.10
N ILE A 50 5.84 13.73 -9.35
CA ILE A 50 5.52 14.71 -8.30
C ILE A 50 4.62 14.15 -7.21
N VAL A 51 3.72 13.20 -7.53
CA VAL A 51 2.89 12.51 -6.53
C VAL A 51 3.73 11.55 -5.67
N GLN A 52 4.67 10.82 -6.28
CA GLN A 52 5.61 9.98 -5.53
C GLN A 52 6.51 10.81 -4.61
N GLU A 53 6.97 11.96 -5.12
CA GLU A 53 7.78 12.91 -4.36
C GLU A 53 7.00 13.49 -3.18
N SER A 54 5.75 13.88 -3.42
CA SER A 54 4.81 14.37 -2.42
C SER A 54 4.64 13.40 -1.24
N ASN A 55 4.48 12.11 -1.54
CA ASN A 55 4.39 11.05 -0.52
C ASN A 55 5.72 10.87 0.24
N THR A 56 6.85 10.94 -0.47
CA THR A 56 8.19 10.82 0.12
C THR A 56 8.48 11.99 1.06
N LEU A 57 8.13 13.21 0.64
CA LEU A 57 8.25 14.42 1.43
C LEU A 57 7.36 14.36 2.68
N SER A 58 6.08 14.00 2.53
CA SER A 58 5.15 13.84 3.67
C SER A 58 5.70 12.84 4.71
N THR A 59 6.22 11.70 4.25
CA THR A 59 6.83 10.69 5.11
C THR A 59 8.08 11.21 5.83
N SER A 60 8.94 11.96 5.11
CA SER A 60 10.16 12.55 5.67
C SER A 60 9.86 13.63 6.71
N MET A 61 8.86 14.49 6.46
CA MET A 61 8.41 15.51 7.41
C MET A 61 7.86 14.85 8.69
N ARG A 62 7.07 13.79 8.55
CA ARG A 62 6.59 13.00 9.69
C ARG A 62 7.73 12.39 10.50
N GLN A 63 8.72 11.80 9.84
CA GLN A 63 9.87 11.21 10.53
C GLN A 63 10.64 12.26 11.35
N ILE A 64 10.81 13.46 10.81
CA ILE A 64 11.49 14.57 11.51
C ILE A 64 10.66 15.04 12.71
N HIS A 65 9.34 15.18 12.53
CA HIS A 65 8.41 15.51 13.62
C HIS A 65 8.43 14.48 14.74
N GLU A 66 8.42 13.19 14.42
CA GLU A 66 8.50 12.11 15.42
C GLU A 66 9.81 12.16 16.23
N GLN A 67 10.89 12.66 15.62
CA GLN A 67 12.20 12.87 16.26
C GLN A 67 12.31 14.21 16.99
N GLY A 68 11.31 15.10 16.88
CA GLY A 68 11.38 16.47 17.37
C GLY A 68 12.46 17.30 16.69
N GLY A 69 12.74 17.02 15.42
CA GLY A 69 13.70 17.77 14.61
C GLY A 69 13.08 19.00 13.93
N ASP A 70 13.93 19.92 13.50
CA ASP A 70 13.50 21.12 12.77
C ASP A 70 13.43 20.87 11.26
N ILE A 71 12.65 21.67 10.55
CA ILE A 71 12.65 21.72 9.09
C ILE A 71 13.13 23.08 8.63
N PHE A 72 14.20 23.12 7.84
CA PHE A 72 14.70 24.37 7.26
C PHE A 72 14.16 24.56 5.84
N PHE A 73 13.41 25.65 5.63
CA PHE A 73 12.95 26.05 4.30
C PHE A 73 13.96 27.01 3.69
N THR A 74 14.64 26.56 2.66
CA THR A 74 15.73 27.32 2.01
C THR A 74 15.23 28.34 0.99
N GLU A 75 16.02 29.37 0.69
CA GLU A 75 15.69 30.42 -0.31
C GLU A 75 15.45 29.88 -1.73
N ASN A 76 16.05 28.73 -2.08
CA ASN A 76 15.86 28.11 -3.40
C ASN A 76 14.62 27.18 -3.47
N GLY A 77 13.80 27.14 -2.40
CA GLY A 77 12.59 26.34 -2.33
C GLY A 77 12.82 24.89 -1.90
N GLN A 78 13.96 24.53 -1.33
CA GLN A 78 14.19 23.17 -0.81
C GLN A 78 13.85 23.06 0.68
N LEU A 79 13.35 21.91 1.10
CA LEU A 79 13.18 21.56 2.52
C LEU A 79 14.33 20.66 2.99
N ARG A 80 14.87 20.95 4.18
CA ARG A 80 15.99 20.22 4.79
C ARG A 80 15.68 19.81 6.23
N ALA A 81 16.28 18.70 6.68
CA ALA A 81 16.07 18.14 8.03
C ALA A 81 16.66 18.97 9.18
N ASP A 82 17.49 19.96 8.86
CA ASP A 82 18.03 21.00 9.74
C ASP A 82 18.86 21.94 8.84
N SER A 83 19.04 23.18 9.26
CA SER A 83 19.99 24.14 8.73
C SER A 83 21.44 23.61 8.65
N SER A 84 21.86 22.76 9.61
CA SER A 84 23.26 22.30 9.71
C SER A 84 23.56 21.02 8.91
N THR A 85 22.61 20.09 8.85
CA THR A 85 22.84 18.74 8.29
C THR A 85 22.82 18.72 6.76
N GLY A 86 22.18 19.69 6.13
CA GLY A 86 22.10 19.82 4.67
C GLY A 86 21.29 18.73 3.96
N ARG A 87 20.70 17.76 4.68
CA ARG A 87 19.93 16.66 4.09
C ARG A 87 18.63 17.19 3.49
N ILE A 88 18.51 17.13 2.17
CA ILE A 88 17.31 17.53 1.42
C ILE A 88 16.23 16.45 1.61
N LEU A 89 14.98 16.88 1.84
CA LEU A 89 13.84 15.98 2.12
C LEU A 89 13.10 15.51 0.87
N HIS A 90 13.49 16.02 -0.30
CA HIS A 90 12.88 15.72 -1.59
C HIS A 90 13.92 15.77 -2.73
N ASP A 91 13.56 15.27 -3.91
CA ASP A 91 14.39 15.32 -5.13
C ASP A 91 14.81 16.77 -5.44
N GLU A 92 16.09 16.97 -5.75
CA GLU A 92 16.70 18.29 -5.99
C GLU A 92 16.06 19.06 -7.16
N ARG A 93 15.40 18.35 -8.09
CA ARG A 93 14.69 18.94 -9.22
C ARG A 93 13.34 19.52 -8.83
N THR A 94 12.82 19.17 -7.66
CA THR A 94 11.57 19.69 -7.13
C THR A 94 11.80 20.87 -6.19
N ARG A 95 10.84 21.79 -6.16
CA ARG A 95 10.89 23.00 -5.33
C ARG A 95 9.57 23.22 -4.64
N VAL A 96 9.60 23.50 -3.35
CA VAL A 96 8.46 23.99 -2.58
C VAL A 96 8.34 25.49 -2.79
N THR A 97 7.22 25.93 -3.37
CA THR A 97 6.94 27.34 -3.68
C THR A 97 6.15 28.02 -2.57
N ASN A 98 5.26 27.29 -1.92
CA ASN A 98 4.50 27.76 -0.77
C ASN A 98 4.55 26.68 0.32
N LEU A 99 4.79 27.09 1.55
CA LEU A 99 4.71 26.24 2.74
C LEU A 99 3.83 26.96 3.76
N TYR A 100 2.81 26.28 4.25
CA TYR A 100 1.97 26.74 5.35
C TYR A 100 2.04 25.72 6.48
N VAL A 101 2.14 26.22 7.70
CA VAL A 101 2.11 25.43 8.93
C VAL A 101 1.08 26.07 9.84
N ASP A 102 0.06 25.31 10.22
CA ASP A 102 -1.08 25.78 11.02
C ASP A 102 -1.76 27.02 10.41
N GLY A 103 -1.83 27.04 9.07
CA GLY A 103 -2.37 28.14 8.28
C GLY A 103 -1.46 29.36 8.13
N ILE A 104 -0.26 29.37 8.73
CA ILE A 104 0.71 30.46 8.63
C ILE A 104 1.68 30.15 7.49
N GLN A 105 1.81 31.07 6.54
CA GLN A 105 2.79 30.95 5.47
C GLN A 105 4.21 31.12 6.02
N ILE A 106 5.08 30.17 5.70
CA ILE A 106 6.48 30.17 6.10
C ILE A 106 7.31 30.76 4.97
N ASP A 107 8.07 31.82 5.29
CA ASP A 107 8.96 32.45 4.33
C ASP A 107 10.23 31.61 4.10
N PRO A 108 10.76 31.57 2.86
CA PRO A 108 12.08 30.98 2.60
C PRO A 108 13.17 31.61 3.46
N GLY A 109 14.11 30.80 3.93
CA GLY A 109 15.15 31.17 4.90
C GLY A 109 14.77 30.92 6.38
N THR A 110 13.57 30.40 6.65
CA THR A 110 13.07 30.16 8.01
C THR A 110 13.39 28.74 8.48
N ASN A 111 13.84 28.61 9.73
CA ASN A 111 13.89 27.32 10.43
C ASN A 111 12.58 27.09 11.18
N LEU A 112 11.87 26.03 10.84
CA LEU A 112 10.61 25.65 11.43
C LEU A 112 10.86 24.58 12.49
N SER A 113 10.68 24.93 13.76
CA SER A 113 10.69 23.92 14.81
C SER A 113 9.30 23.29 14.91
N ILE A 114 9.21 22.02 14.50
CA ILE A 114 7.97 21.26 14.58
C ILE A 114 8.06 20.49 15.89
N ASN A 115 7.40 21.03 16.92
CA ASN A 115 7.42 20.42 18.25
C ASN A 115 6.56 19.14 18.26
N PHE A 116 6.41 18.50 19.43
CA PHE A 116 5.65 17.27 19.54
C PHE A 116 4.13 17.43 19.40
N ASP A 117 3.63 18.65 19.17
CA ASP A 117 2.21 18.92 19.00
C ASP A 117 1.74 18.54 17.58
N GLN A 118 0.42 18.52 17.40
CA GLN A 118 -0.19 18.31 16.11
C GLN A 118 -0.01 19.57 15.24
N HIS A 119 0.46 19.40 13.99
CA HIS A 119 0.64 20.49 13.03
C HIS A 119 -0.02 20.19 11.69
N ASP A 120 -0.77 21.13 11.15
CA ASP A 120 -1.32 21.05 9.79
C ASP A 120 -0.34 21.67 8.79
N ILE A 121 0.21 20.86 7.91
CA ILE A 121 1.18 21.27 6.89
C ILE A 121 0.54 21.23 5.51
N LYS A 122 0.61 22.38 4.83
CA LYS A 122 0.23 22.51 3.43
C LYS A 122 1.40 23.02 2.61
N ALA A 123 1.86 22.22 1.66
CA ALA A 123 3.02 22.57 0.84
C ALA A 123 2.68 22.46 -0.66
N THR A 124 3.05 23.47 -1.44
CA THR A 124 2.97 23.42 -2.90
C THR A 124 4.33 23.05 -3.46
N ILE A 125 4.44 21.88 -4.09
CA ILE A 125 5.63 21.42 -4.80
C ILE A 125 5.49 21.73 -6.29
N LEU A 126 6.59 22.14 -6.91
CA LEU A 126 6.75 22.36 -8.33
C LEU A 126 7.82 21.40 -8.90
N ASN A 127 7.51 20.70 -9.99
CA ASN A 127 8.47 19.95 -10.80
C ASN A 127 8.27 20.33 -12.27
N GLY A 128 9.20 21.11 -12.84
CA GLY A 128 9.03 21.67 -14.19
C GLY A 128 7.86 22.67 -14.25
N GLN A 129 6.82 22.32 -15.02
CA GLN A 129 5.58 23.11 -15.14
C GLN A 129 4.43 22.57 -14.27
N TYR A 130 4.65 21.49 -13.53
CA TYR A 130 3.63 20.83 -12.73
C TYR A 130 3.66 21.28 -11.29
N GLU A 131 2.50 21.67 -10.80
CA GLU A 131 2.26 22.05 -9.42
C GLU A 131 1.40 20.97 -8.73
N HIS A 132 1.76 20.63 -7.49
CA HIS A 132 1.00 19.72 -6.66
C HIS A 132 0.99 20.21 -5.21
N THR A 133 -0.18 20.17 -4.58
CA THR A 133 -0.34 20.60 -3.19
C THR A 133 -0.45 19.38 -2.29
N ILE A 134 0.48 19.27 -1.34
CA ILE A 134 0.37 18.40 -0.16
C ILE A 134 -0.50 19.11 0.86
N ASP A 135 -1.42 18.38 1.46
CA ASP A 135 -2.18 18.78 2.64
C ASP A 135 -2.12 17.60 3.62
N THR A 136 -1.41 17.76 4.73
CA THR A 136 -1.12 16.67 5.67
C THR A 136 -1.07 17.19 7.10
N THR A 137 -1.60 16.39 8.03
CA THR A 137 -1.50 16.65 9.46
C THR A 137 -0.39 15.78 10.03
N LEU A 138 0.61 16.41 10.64
CA LEU A 138 1.60 15.73 11.45
C LEU A 138 1.04 15.59 12.87
N ASP A 139 0.92 14.35 13.34
CA ASP A 139 0.48 14.02 14.68
C ASP A 139 1.42 12.95 15.22
N ARG A 140 1.88 13.12 16.46
CA ARG A 140 2.81 12.18 17.07
C ARG A 140 2.04 10.89 17.31
N LEU A 141 2.57 9.76 16.86
CA LEU A 141 2.07 8.45 17.29
C LEU A 141 2.14 8.44 18.82
N SER A 142 0.98 8.46 19.49
CA SER A 142 0.90 8.55 20.94
C SER A 142 1.85 7.53 21.55
N TYR A 143 2.82 8.00 22.34
CA TYR A 143 3.84 7.15 22.95
C TYR A 143 3.13 6.19 23.90
N PHE A 144 3.04 4.92 23.52
CA PHE A 144 2.52 3.88 24.39
C PHE A 144 3.61 3.60 25.44
N SER A 145 3.58 4.30 26.58
CA SER A 145 4.42 3.91 27.71
C SER A 145 3.75 2.75 28.43
N TYR A 146 4.22 1.54 28.18
CA TYR A 146 3.91 0.42 29.04
C TYR A 146 4.56 0.69 30.41
N GLN A 147 3.78 1.07 31.41
CA GLN A 147 4.21 0.93 32.79
C GLN A 147 4.22 -0.57 33.09
N SER A 148 5.39 -1.19 32.98
CA SER A 148 5.65 -2.48 33.62
C SER A 148 5.23 -2.33 35.08
N GLY A 149 4.22 -3.11 35.47
CA GLY A 149 3.86 -3.23 36.88
C GLY A 149 5.13 -3.57 37.65
N THR A 150 5.41 -2.80 38.70
CA THR A 150 6.51 -3.11 39.62
C THR A 150 6.34 -4.57 40.07
N PRO A 151 7.38 -5.40 39.95
CA PRO A 151 7.31 -6.77 40.44
C PRO A 151 6.99 -6.73 41.93
N VAL A 152 6.06 -7.59 42.34
CA VAL A 152 5.77 -7.85 43.76
C VAL A 152 7.09 -8.32 44.38
N ASP A 153 7.56 -7.54 45.34
CA ASP A 153 8.75 -7.80 46.15
C ASP A 153 8.50 -9.01 47.05
N ASP A 154 8.65 -10.21 46.51
CA ASP A 154 8.81 -11.43 47.30
C ASP A 154 10.28 -11.48 47.75
N GLY A 155 10.53 -10.92 48.93
CA GLY A 155 11.83 -10.65 49.53
C GLY A 155 12.74 -11.87 49.75
N ASN A 156 13.21 -12.48 48.68
CA ASN A 156 14.32 -13.42 48.69
C ASN A 156 15.61 -12.70 48.28
N GLU A 157 16.49 -12.59 49.27
CA GLU A 157 17.85 -12.07 49.20
C GLU A 157 18.67 -12.91 48.19
N VAL A 158 18.95 -12.35 47.01
CA VAL A 158 19.79 -12.98 45.98
C VAL A 158 21.25 -12.55 46.21
N THR A 159 22.09 -13.51 46.58
CA THR A 159 23.56 -13.40 46.51
C THR A 159 24.03 -13.19 45.06
N PRO A 160 25.07 -12.39 44.82
CA PRO A 160 25.55 -12.09 43.48
C PRO A 160 26.04 -13.36 42.76
N PRO A 161 25.70 -13.59 41.48
CA PRO A 161 26.13 -14.77 40.76
C PRO A 161 27.57 -14.64 40.25
N ASP A 162 28.25 -15.78 40.23
CA ASP A 162 29.60 -15.98 39.74
C ASP A 162 29.75 -15.60 38.25
N GLU A 163 30.94 -15.08 37.95
CA GLU A 163 31.42 -14.52 36.69
C GLU A 163 31.70 -15.62 35.66
N ASP A 164 30.65 -16.29 35.17
CA ASP A 164 30.66 -17.15 33.97
C ASP A 164 29.20 -17.37 33.53
N THR A 165 28.60 -16.42 32.80
CA THR A 165 27.25 -16.59 32.23
C THR A 165 27.28 -16.32 30.73
N GLU A 166 26.89 -17.35 29.98
CA GLU A 166 26.61 -17.29 28.54
C GLU A 166 25.63 -16.15 28.24
N VAL A 167 25.87 -15.46 27.13
CA VAL A 167 25.03 -14.37 26.61
C VAL A 167 23.59 -14.87 26.50
N PRO A 168 22.59 -14.26 27.15
CA PRO A 168 21.21 -14.68 27.00
C PRO A 168 20.78 -14.40 25.56
N GLU A 169 20.25 -15.42 24.88
CA GLU A 169 19.53 -15.25 23.61
C GLU A 169 18.41 -14.23 23.83
N GLU A 170 18.35 -13.20 22.97
CA GLU A 170 17.27 -12.21 22.99
C GLU A 170 15.91 -12.92 22.90
N PRO A 171 14.90 -12.51 23.69
CA PRO A 171 13.59 -13.15 23.67
C PRO A 171 12.94 -12.89 22.30
N ASN A 172 12.74 -13.98 21.58
CA ASN A 172 11.99 -14.03 20.34
C ASN A 172 10.52 -13.71 20.70
N GLU A 173 10.07 -12.47 20.49
CA GLU A 173 8.67 -12.08 20.69
C GLU A 173 7.79 -12.91 19.75
N GLU A 174 7.09 -13.90 20.30
CA GLU A 174 6.14 -14.71 19.55
C GLU A 174 5.01 -13.82 18.99
N PRO A 175 4.61 -14.00 17.72
CA PRO A 175 3.54 -13.23 17.13
C PRO A 175 2.22 -13.52 17.86
N GLU A 176 1.59 -12.47 18.40
CA GLU A 176 0.31 -12.56 19.10
C GLU A 176 -0.73 -13.36 18.30
N THR A 177 -1.21 -14.44 18.92
CA THR A 177 -2.32 -15.24 18.39
C THR A 177 -3.55 -14.35 18.25
N PRO A 178 -4.27 -14.42 17.11
CA PRO A 178 -5.48 -13.63 16.97
C PRO A 178 -6.49 -14.04 18.06
N PRO A 179 -7.28 -13.09 18.61
CA PRO A 179 -8.29 -13.42 19.60
C PRO A 179 -9.24 -14.47 19.03
N SER A 180 -9.48 -15.52 19.82
CA SER A 180 -10.44 -16.58 19.53
C SER A 180 -11.87 -16.05 19.61
N GLU A 181 -12.84 -16.82 19.11
CA GLU A 181 -14.26 -16.46 19.22
C GLU A 181 -14.70 -16.37 20.70
N GLU A 182 -14.10 -17.20 21.57
CA GLU A 182 -14.30 -17.16 23.03
C GLU A 182 -13.72 -15.87 23.63
N ASP A 183 -12.53 -15.42 23.22
CA ASP A 183 -11.91 -14.18 23.71
C ASP A 183 -12.75 -12.92 23.37
N ILE A 184 -13.54 -12.97 22.29
CA ILE A 184 -14.41 -11.85 21.90
C ILE A 184 -15.75 -11.88 22.63
N ASP A 185 -16.29 -13.07 22.89
CA ASP A 185 -17.47 -13.23 23.74
C ASP A 185 -17.15 -12.97 25.23
N GLU A 186 -15.89 -13.15 25.63
CA GLU A 186 -15.30 -12.80 26.93
C GLU A 186 -14.58 -11.45 26.93
N VAL A 187 -14.84 -10.53 25.97
CA VAL A 187 -14.56 -9.11 26.23
C VAL A 187 -15.50 -8.68 27.34
N GLU A 188 -15.11 -9.00 28.58
CA GLU A 188 -15.67 -8.48 29.80
C GLU A 188 -15.38 -6.99 29.77
N PHE A 189 -16.32 -6.23 29.22
CA PHE A 189 -16.37 -4.81 29.48
C PHE A 189 -16.39 -4.70 31.01
N PRO A 190 -15.35 -4.10 31.63
CA PRO A 190 -15.16 -4.19 33.07
C PRO A 190 -16.46 -3.82 33.79
N ASN A 191 -16.99 -4.76 34.56
CA ASN A 191 -18.32 -4.68 35.20
C ASN A 191 -18.41 -3.60 36.29
N ASN A 192 -17.42 -2.72 36.40
CA ASN A 192 -17.19 -1.87 37.58
C ASN A 192 -17.52 -0.38 37.33
N SER A 193 -18.09 -0.02 36.18
CA SER A 193 -18.74 1.27 35.97
C SER A 193 -20.21 1.05 35.65
N GLU A 194 -21.10 1.61 36.46
CA GLU A 194 -22.58 1.55 36.36
C GLU A 194 -23.17 2.17 35.08
N GLU A 195 -22.40 2.28 33.99
CA GLU A 195 -22.75 3.01 32.77
C GLU A 195 -22.57 2.15 31.50
N HIS A 196 -22.90 0.86 31.59
CA HIS A 196 -23.10 0.04 30.39
C HIS A 196 -24.42 0.45 29.74
N VAL A 197 -24.35 1.33 28.75
CA VAL A 197 -25.53 1.64 27.93
C VAL A 197 -25.78 0.46 27.01
N TYR A 198 -26.52 -0.53 27.50
CA TYR A 198 -27.05 -1.61 26.68
C TYR A 198 -28.18 -1.02 25.83
N ILE A 199 -27.83 -0.52 24.65
CA ILE A 199 -28.81 0.01 23.71
C ILE A 199 -29.36 -1.17 22.91
N ASP A 200 -30.31 -1.89 23.50
CA ASP A 200 -31.26 -2.71 22.73
C ASP A 200 -32.33 -1.84 22.04
N GLY A 201 -32.15 -0.50 22.12
CA GLY A 201 -32.96 0.51 21.46
C GLY A 201 -32.40 0.95 20.11
N ILE A 202 -33.27 1.59 19.34
CA ILE A 202 -32.93 2.25 18.07
C ILE A 202 -31.98 3.44 18.36
N PHE A 203 -31.07 3.81 17.44
CA PHE A 203 -30.23 5.00 17.61
C PHE A 203 -31.18 6.22 17.76
N ARG A 204 -31.42 6.69 18.99
CA ARG A 204 -32.35 7.80 19.25
C ARG A 204 -31.58 9.11 19.28
N HIS A 205 -32.09 10.11 18.56
CA HIS A 205 -31.48 11.44 18.49
C HIS A 205 -31.32 12.08 19.87
N ALA A 206 -30.13 12.60 20.15
CA ALA A 206 -29.88 13.51 21.27
C ALA A 206 -30.00 14.97 20.79
N GLY A 207 -31.24 15.47 20.69
CA GLY A 207 -31.54 16.89 20.43
C GLY A 207 -31.94 17.24 18.99
N ASN A 208 -32.10 18.55 18.73
CA ASN A 208 -32.61 19.11 17.46
C ASN A 208 -31.62 18.97 16.28
N ASN A 209 -30.40 18.50 16.52
CA ASN A 209 -29.42 18.21 15.49
C ASN A 209 -29.36 16.68 15.32
N GLN A 210 -29.51 16.16 14.10
CA GLN A 210 -29.59 14.73 13.75
C GLN A 210 -28.24 13.98 13.94
N LYS A 211 -27.62 14.14 15.11
CA LYS A 211 -26.39 13.45 15.51
C LYS A 211 -26.74 12.20 16.31
N CYS A 212 -26.19 11.08 15.89
CA CYS A 212 -26.40 9.76 16.49
C CYS A 212 -25.12 9.36 17.23
N ASN A 213 -24.88 10.07 18.34
CA ASN A 213 -23.63 10.02 19.09
C ASN A 213 -23.82 9.32 20.43
N PHE A 214 -22.88 8.44 20.79
CA PHE A 214 -22.84 7.75 22.08
C PHE A 214 -21.54 8.06 22.78
N THR A 215 -21.54 7.95 24.11
CA THR A 215 -20.35 8.08 24.94
C THR A 215 -20.12 6.78 25.69
N GLY A 216 -18.86 6.38 25.84
CA GLY A 216 -18.50 5.15 26.53
C GLY A 216 -18.67 3.90 25.68
N ASN A 217 -18.50 2.74 26.31
CA ASN A 217 -18.58 1.45 25.61
C ASN A 217 -20.02 1.17 25.16
N THR A 218 -20.20 0.95 23.86
CA THR A 218 -21.51 0.76 23.25
C THR A 218 -21.58 -0.64 22.63
N LYS A 219 -22.68 -1.35 22.87
CA LYS A 219 -23.00 -2.63 22.23
C LYS A 219 -24.33 -2.49 21.50
N THR A 220 -24.39 -2.96 20.25
CA THR A 220 -25.61 -2.87 19.45
C THR A 220 -25.84 -4.12 18.59
N SER A 221 -27.11 -4.49 18.42
CA SER A 221 -27.58 -5.55 17.54
C SER A 221 -28.06 -5.01 16.19
N GLN A 222 -27.91 -3.71 15.93
CA GLN A 222 -28.43 -3.13 14.69
C GLN A 222 -27.59 -3.53 13.47
N THR A 223 -28.29 -3.75 12.37
CA THR A 223 -27.68 -4.11 11.08
C THR A 223 -27.47 -2.90 10.17
N VAL A 224 -28.13 -1.77 10.44
CA VAL A 224 -28.02 -0.54 9.66
C VAL A 224 -27.94 0.64 10.63
N LEU A 225 -26.87 1.44 10.54
CA LEU A 225 -26.66 2.60 11.43
C LEU A 225 -27.56 3.82 11.13
N ASN A 226 -28.50 3.69 10.20
CA ASN A 226 -29.31 4.80 9.72
C ASN A 226 -30.71 4.37 9.22
N ASN A 227 -31.36 3.43 9.91
CA ASN A 227 -32.67 2.99 9.46
C ASN A 227 -33.73 4.06 9.73
N GLN A 228 -34.27 4.68 8.68
CA GLN A 228 -35.35 5.70 8.73
C GLN A 228 -36.69 5.18 9.28
N SER A 229 -36.74 3.97 9.85
CA SER A 229 -37.99 3.28 10.21
C SER A 229 -38.86 4.03 11.22
N ASP A 230 -38.31 5.01 11.92
CA ASP A 230 -38.98 5.67 13.05
C ASP A 230 -39.51 7.07 12.72
N GLY A 231 -39.44 7.50 11.45
CA GLY A 231 -39.84 8.86 11.03
C GLY A 231 -38.91 9.97 11.53
N LEU A 232 -37.86 9.59 12.24
CA LEU A 232 -36.73 10.39 12.64
C LEU A 232 -35.74 10.31 11.47
N GLY A 233 -35.46 11.44 10.83
CA GLY A 233 -34.65 11.50 9.61
C GLY A 233 -33.26 10.87 9.74
N PRO A 234 -32.54 10.69 8.63
CA PRO A 234 -31.26 10.00 8.64
C PRO A 234 -30.25 10.71 9.56
N CYS A 235 -29.39 9.94 10.23
CA CYS A 235 -28.25 10.49 10.96
C CYS A 235 -27.29 11.14 9.96
N ASP A 236 -26.99 12.43 10.13
CA ASP A 236 -25.96 13.12 9.35
C ASP A 236 -24.56 12.62 9.74
N TYR A 237 -24.41 12.25 11.00
CA TYR A 237 -23.17 11.75 11.59
C TYR A 237 -23.50 10.78 12.72
N ALA A 238 -22.81 9.64 12.74
CA ALA A 238 -22.92 8.66 13.81
C ALA A 238 -21.54 8.39 14.41
N GLY A 239 -21.47 8.21 15.73
CA GLY A 239 -20.21 7.86 16.36
C GLY A 239 -20.28 7.47 17.82
N VAL A 240 -19.21 6.83 18.29
CA VAL A 240 -19.00 6.44 19.69
C VAL A 240 -17.76 7.15 20.21
N TYR A 241 -17.96 8.02 21.18
CA TYR A 241 -16.92 8.85 21.78
C TYR A 241 -16.44 8.29 23.10
N SER A 242 -15.14 8.41 23.38
CA SER A 242 -14.54 7.92 24.64
C SER A 242 -14.88 6.46 24.97
N GLY A 243 -14.98 5.58 23.98
CA GLY A 243 -15.36 4.19 24.20
C GLY A 243 -15.26 3.31 22.97
N ASN A 244 -15.44 2.01 23.21
CA ASN A 244 -15.44 0.97 22.18
C ASN A 244 -16.84 0.71 21.64
N LEU A 245 -16.92 0.11 20.46
CA LEU A 245 -18.19 -0.31 19.86
C LEU A 245 -18.16 -1.77 19.47
N LEU A 246 -19.17 -2.53 19.90
CA LEU A 246 -19.41 -3.91 19.49
C LEU A 246 -20.69 -4.03 18.68
N PHE A 247 -20.58 -4.49 17.44
CA PHE A 247 -21.70 -4.97 16.62
C PHE A 247 -21.86 -6.47 16.76
N ILE A 248 -23.02 -6.88 17.28
CA ILE A 248 -23.39 -8.29 17.36
C ILE A 248 -23.77 -8.81 15.97
N ASN A 249 -24.56 -8.03 15.23
CA ASN A 249 -25.03 -8.41 13.90
C ASN A 249 -24.11 -7.88 12.81
N GLN A 250 -24.26 -8.42 11.60
CA GLN A 250 -23.54 -7.92 10.45
C GLN A 250 -24.01 -6.50 10.14
N ILE A 251 -23.08 -5.56 10.16
CA ILE A 251 -23.37 -4.15 9.93
C ILE A 251 -23.34 -3.84 8.43
N ARG A 252 -24.28 -2.98 8.01
CA ARG A 252 -24.31 -2.28 6.73
C ARG A 252 -24.30 -0.79 7.03
N LEU A 253 -23.42 -0.07 6.36
CA LEU A 253 -23.30 1.37 6.52
C LEU A 253 -23.87 2.05 5.30
N ASP A 254 -24.93 2.84 5.47
CA ASP A 254 -25.35 3.73 4.40
C ASP A 254 -24.32 4.86 4.20
N SER A 255 -24.61 5.89 3.42
CA SER A 255 -23.69 7.00 3.09
C SER A 255 -23.24 7.89 4.27
N THR A 256 -23.51 7.49 5.52
CA THR A 256 -23.23 8.29 6.72
C THR A 256 -21.82 8.00 7.24
N PRO A 257 -20.97 9.03 7.40
CA PRO A 257 -19.68 8.90 8.09
C PRO A 257 -19.87 8.38 9.52
N PHE A 258 -18.98 7.48 9.91
CA PHE A 258 -19.02 6.79 11.19
C PHE A 258 -17.68 6.88 11.92
N ASN A 259 -17.69 7.29 13.19
CA ASN A 259 -16.46 7.44 13.98
C ASN A 259 -16.50 6.67 15.31
N VAL A 260 -15.39 6.05 15.68
CA VAL A 260 -15.21 5.35 16.96
C VAL A 260 -13.88 5.79 17.58
N ASP A 261 -13.93 6.47 18.72
CA ASP A 261 -12.75 6.92 19.47
C ASP A 261 -11.96 5.77 20.09
N GLY A 262 -12.59 4.62 20.33
CA GLY A 262 -11.94 3.40 20.80
C GLY A 262 -11.72 2.38 19.69
N SER A 263 -11.97 1.11 20.01
CA SER A 263 -11.95 -0.02 19.07
C SER A 263 -13.35 -0.35 18.56
N LEU A 264 -13.41 -0.83 17.32
CA LEU A 264 -14.60 -1.37 16.67
C LEU A 264 -14.50 -2.89 16.57
N TYR A 265 -15.44 -3.59 17.21
CA TYR A 265 -15.56 -5.04 17.20
C TYR A 265 -16.78 -5.47 16.38
N LEU A 266 -16.58 -6.41 15.46
CA LEU A 266 -17.60 -6.89 14.53
C LEU A 266 -17.74 -8.41 14.66
N LYS A 267 -18.75 -8.88 15.40
CA LYS A 267 -18.96 -10.33 15.58
C LYS A 267 -19.39 -11.01 14.27
N ASN A 268 -20.19 -10.34 13.45
CA ASN A 268 -20.71 -10.90 12.20
C ASN A 268 -20.19 -10.17 10.95
N GLY A 269 -19.08 -9.44 11.09
CA GLY A 269 -18.40 -8.77 9.99
C GLY A 269 -19.07 -7.50 9.50
N LEU A 270 -18.50 -6.93 8.44
CA LEU A 270 -18.95 -5.72 7.78
C LEU A 270 -19.42 -6.07 6.37
N ALA A 271 -20.72 -5.90 6.12
CA ALA A 271 -21.33 -6.11 4.82
C ALA A 271 -21.46 -4.82 4.02
N GLU A 272 -21.50 -5.03 2.72
CA GLU A 272 -21.89 -4.07 1.69
C GLU A 272 -23.29 -3.52 1.94
N ASN A 273 -23.44 -2.19 2.00
CA ASN A 273 -24.49 -1.45 1.30
C ASN A 273 -24.36 0.07 1.47
N GLY A 274 -23.73 0.79 0.53
CA GLY A 274 -23.70 2.25 0.58
C GLY A 274 -22.62 2.85 -0.30
N ASN A 275 -22.94 3.94 -1.00
CA ASN A 275 -21.93 4.73 -1.69
C ASN A 275 -21.39 5.78 -0.72
N ASN A 276 -20.06 5.82 -0.58
CA ASN A 276 -19.28 6.89 0.07
C ASN A 276 -19.38 6.99 1.60
N ALA A 277 -19.61 5.89 2.32
CA ALA A 277 -19.44 5.96 3.78
C ALA A 277 -17.95 5.90 4.16
N SER A 278 -17.60 6.60 5.23
CA SER A 278 -16.29 6.50 5.86
C SER A 278 -16.43 5.92 7.26
N ILE A 279 -15.54 5.00 7.60
CA ILE A 279 -15.39 4.50 8.97
C ILE A 279 -14.06 5.02 9.48
N ASN A 280 -14.08 5.77 10.58
CA ASN A 280 -12.89 6.22 11.28
C ASN A 280 -12.81 5.52 12.64
N VAL A 281 -11.73 4.81 12.89
CA VAL A 281 -11.48 4.12 14.17
C VAL A 281 -10.12 4.49 14.70
N THR A 282 -10.05 4.90 15.95
CA THR A 282 -8.80 5.39 16.56
C THR A 282 -7.90 4.25 17.01
N ASN A 283 -8.46 3.14 17.51
CA ASN A 283 -7.65 2.03 18.02
C ASN A 283 -7.65 0.82 17.06
N HIS A 284 -8.47 -0.19 17.30
CA HIS A 284 -8.45 -1.41 16.51
C HIS A 284 -9.79 -1.67 15.83
N VAL A 285 -9.76 -2.27 14.66
CA VAL A 285 -10.92 -2.86 14.01
C VAL A 285 -10.72 -4.36 14.04
N VAL A 286 -11.60 -5.07 14.73
CA VAL A 286 -11.54 -6.53 14.89
C VAL A 286 -12.82 -7.12 14.33
N SER A 287 -12.71 -8.09 13.42
CA SER A 287 -13.83 -8.78 12.81
C SER A 287 -13.70 -10.30 12.86
N LEU A 288 -14.74 -10.95 13.38
CA LEU A 288 -14.88 -12.40 13.43
C LEU A 288 -15.39 -13.02 12.12
N LYS A 289 -15.78 -12.19 11.15
CA LYS A 289 -16.18 -12.61 9.81
C LYS A 289 -15.55 -11.72 8.75
N ASP A 290 -16.03 -11.85 7.52
CA ASP A 290 -15.56 -11.06 6.39
C ASP A 290 -15.76 -9.55 6.61
N ILE A 291 -14.77 -8.78 6.18
CA ILE A 291 -14.86 -7.33 6.03
C ILE A 291 -14.92 -7.06 4.52
N ASN A 292 -16.09 -6.66 4.02
CA ASN A 292 -16.28 -6.36 2.60
C ASN A 292 -16.55 -4.86 2.43
N LEU A 293 -15.56 -4.16 1.88
CA LEU A 293 -15.64 -2.73 1.59
C LEU A 293 -16.01 -2.50 0.13
N ARG A 294 -17.24 -2.03 -0.13
CA ARG A 294 -17.73 -1.59 -1.46
C ARG A 294 -18.33 -0.20 -1.39
N GLY A 295 -17.64 0.78 -1.97
CA GLY A 295 -17.99 2.19 -1.86
C GLY A 295 -17.59 2.81 -0.52
N TYR A 296 -16.63 2.23 0.21
CA TYR A 296 -16.27 2.66 1.56
C TYR A 296 -14.80 2.99 1.73
N SER A 297 -14.54 4.02 2.53
CA SER A 297 -13.20 4.32 3.04
C SER A 297 -13.09 3.87 4.50
N LEU A 298 -12.11 3.03 4.82
CA LEU A 298 -11.80 2.67 6.21
C LEU A 298 -10.49 3.34 6.63
N PHE A 299 -10.59 4.26 7.56
CA PHE A 299 -9.47 4.91 8.23
C PHE A 299 -9.31 4.29 9.60
N ASN A 300 -8.13 3.77 9.88
CA ASN A 300 -7.85 3.15 11.17
C ASN A 300 -6.46 3.57 11.65
N ARG A 301 -6.40 4.22 12.82
CA ARG A 301 -5.13 4.67 13.42
C ARG A 301 -4.35 3.54 14.12
N GLY A 302 -4.96 2.38 14.37
CA GLY A 302 -4.25 1.20 14.85
C GLY A 302 -4.39 0.02 13.89
N HIS A 303 -4.81 -1.14 14.41
CA HIS A 303 -4.72 -2.43 13.70
C HIS A 303 -6.05 -2.85 13.09
N LEU A 304 -5.99 -3.49 11.92
CA LEU A 304 -7.14 -4.14 11.29
C LEU A 304 -6.96 -5.66 11.32
N ILE A 305 -7.81 -6.34 12.08
CA ILE A 305 -7.74 -7.77 12.31
C ILE A 305 -9.05 -8.39 11.82
N GLY A 306 -8.99 -9.07 10.68
CA GLY A 306 -10.09 -9.90 10.17
C GLY A 306 -9.73 -11.36 10.32
N SER A 307 -10.54 -12.14 11.01
CA SER A 307 -10.37 -13.61 11.13
C SER A 307 -10.60 -14.35 9.80
N HIS A 308 -11.31 -13.74 8.85
CA HIS A 308 -11.63 -14.32 7.54
C HIS A 308 -11.07 -13.44 6.41
N ASN A 309 -11.90 -13.08 5.43
CA ASN A 309 -11.48 -12.27 4.29
C ASN A 309 -11.57 -10.78 4.60
N ILE A 310 -10.64 -10.02 4.06
CA ILE A 310 -10.74 -8.56 3.96
C ILE A 310 -10.75 -8.25 2.47
N LYS A 311 -11.89 -7.78 1.96
CA LYS A 311 -12.11 -7.47 0.54
C LYS A 311 -12.37 -5.99 0.39
N ILE A 312 -11.62 -5.35 -0.50
CA ILE A 312 -11.79 -3.94 -0.87
C ILE A 312 -12.05 -3.91 -2.37
N GLU A 313 -13.28 -3.59 -2.72
CA GLU A 313 -13.78 -3.65 -4.09
C GLU A 313 -14.47 -2.33 -4.43
N ASN A 314 -14.65 -2.00 -5.71
CA ASN A 314 -15.22 -0.74 -6.22
C ASN A 314 -14.22 0.43 -6.18
N ALA A 315 -14.24 1.27 -7.23
CA ALA A 315 -13.33 2.39 -7.48
C ALA A 315 -13.34 3.54 -6.47
N HIS A 316 -14.18 3.46 -5.45
CA HIS A 316 -14.21 4.44 -4.35
C HIS A 316 -13.78 3.84 -3.01
N SER A 317 -13.42 2.56 -2.97
CA SER A 317 -13.06 1.90 -1.71
C SER A 317 -11.56 1.84 -1.50
N PHE A 318 -11.10 2.27 -0.34
CA PHE A 318 -9.72 2.09 0.08
C PHE A 318 -9.62 1.93 1.59
N ILE A 319 -8.45 1.47 2.03
CA ILE A 319 -8.07 1.49 3.44
C ILE A 319 -6.84 2.37 3.64
N ASP A 320 -6.81 3.09 4.75
CA ASP A 320 -5.61 3.74 5.29
C ASP A 320 -5.45 3.30 6.74
N ILE A 321 -4.54 2.34 6.95
CA ILE A 321 -4.31 1.70 8.25
C ILE A 321 -2.92 2.10 8.76
N LYS A 322 -2.85 2.80 9.90
CA LYS A 322 -1.57 3.24 10.48
C LYS A 322 -0.84 2.13 11.27
N GLY A 323 -1.55 1.06 11.64
CA GLY A 323 -0.97 -0.14 12.20
C GLY A 323 -0.71 -1.23 11.15
N SER A 324 -0.83 -2.47 11.60
CA SER A 324 -0.72 -3.69 10.79
C SER A 324 -2.11 -4.23 10.41
N VAL A 325 -2.15 -4.98 9.31
CA VAL A 325 -3.33 -5.73 8.88
C VAL A 325 -3.08 -7.23 9.01
N LYS A 326 -4.04 -7.95 9.60
CA LYS A 326 -4.08 -9.41 9.65
C LYS A 326 -5.39 -9.90 9.03
N ALA A 327 -5.31 -10.65 7.94
CA ALA A 327 -6.44 -11.33 7.32
C ALA A 327 -6.27 -12.85 7.50
N GLY A 328 -7.12 -13.51 8.28
CA GLY A 328 -6.99 -14.94 8.55
C GLY A 328 -7.09 -15.78 7.28
N SER A 329 -7.84 -15.32 6.29
CA SER A 329 -7.98 -15.96 4.98
C SER A 329 -7.35 -15.09 3.88
N GLN A 330 -8.15 -14.40 3.08
CA GLN A 330 -7.67 -13.65 1.92
C GLN A 330 -7.69 -12.14 2.19
N PHE A 331 -6.62 -11.46 1.79
CA PHE A 331 -6.62 -10.02 1.57
C PHE A 331 -6.81 -9.75 0.06
N TYR A 332 -7.94 -9.15 -0.32
CA TYR A 332 -8.36 -8.98 -1.71
C TYR A 332 -8.55 -7.50 -2.04
N LEU A 333 -7.82 -7.02 -3.06
CA LEU A 333 -7.93 -5.66 -3.59
C LEU A 333 -8.40 -5.71 -5.05
N ASP A 334 -9.56 -5.12 -5.29
CA ASP A 334 -10.19 -4.97 -6.60
C ASP A 334 -10.83 -3.58 -6.73
N SER A 335 -10.03 -2.58 -6.38
CA SER A 335 -10.35 -1.17 -6.41
C SER A 335 -9.15 -0.38 -6.94
N PRO A 336 -9.31 0.42 -8.02
CA PRO A 336 -8.23 1.27 -8.52
C PRO A 336 -7.74 2.34 -7.52
N THR A 337 -8.43 2.59 -6.40
CA THR A 337 -7.94 3.53 -5.40
C THR A 337 -6.82 2.92 -4.54
N PRO A 338 -5.73 3.67 -4.29
CA PRO A 338 -4.62 3.17 -3.49
C PRO A 338 -5.04 2.86 -2.05
N SER A 339 -4.62 1.70 -1.55
CA SER A 339 -4.72 1.33 -0.14
C SER A 339 -3.36 1.37 0.54
N HIS A 340 -3.32 1.83 1.78
CA HIS A 340 -2.10 1.99 2.57
C HIS A 340 -2.18 1.22 3.89
N ILE A 341 -1.09 0.52 4.20
CA ILE A 341 -0.84 -0.17 5.46
C ILE A 341 0.53 0.31 5.93
N ALA A 342 0.61 1.07 7.02
CA ALA A 342 1.87 1.68 7.42
C ALA A 342 2.88 0.66 7.98
N ARG A 343 2.40 -0.42 8.63
CA ARG A 343 3.24 -1.47 9.19
C ARG A 343 3.18 -2.75 8.36
N ASN A 344 2.78 -3.88 8.97
CA ASN A 344 2.88 -5.20 8.35
C ASN A 344 1.53 -5.67 7.80
N LEU A 345 1.59 -6.51 6.77
CA LEU A 345 0.46 -7.28 6.27
C LEU A 345 0.73 -8.77 6.53
N THR A 346 -0.21 -9.45 7.19
CA THR A 346 -0.21 -10.91 7.29
C THR A 346 -1.51 -11.46 6.71
N ALA A 347 -1.42 -12.43 5.80
CA ALA A 347 -2.60 -13.11 5.26
C ALA A 347 -2.33 -14.55 4.83
N SER A 348 -3.37 -15.38 4.70
CA SER A 348 -3.22 -16.69 4.06
C SER A 348 -3.06 -16.58 2.55
N SER A 349 -3.65 -15.57 1.91
CA SER A 349 -3.43 -15.26 0.49
C SER A 349 -3.63 -13.78 0.20
N LEU A 350 -3.01 -13.30 -0.88
CA LEU A 350 -3.11 -11.92 -1.35
C LEU A 350 -3.50 -11.89 -2.83
N SER A 351 -4.50 -11.10 -3.18
CA SER A 351 -4.87 -10.86 -4.59
C SER A 351 -5.08 -9.38 -4.84
N ILE A 352 -4.39 -8.83 -5.85
CA ILE A 352 -4.46 -7.42 -6.24
C ILE A 352 -4.77 -7.35 -7.73
N ARG A 353 -5.90 -6.74 -8.10
CA ARG A 353 -6.48 -6.78 -9.46
C ARG A 353 -6.88 -5.40 -9.96
N ASN A 354 -7.21 -5.27 -11.25
CA ASN A 354 -7.86 -4.10 -11.84
C ASN A 354 -7.23 -2.75 -11.44
N GLN A 355 -5.92 -2.64 -11.65
CA GLN A 355 -5.11 -1.45 -11.37
C GLN A 355 -5.06 -1.04 -9.89
N SER A 356 -5.52 -1.91 -8.99
CA SER A 356 -5.44 -1.72 -7.55
C SER A 356 -3.99 -1.53 -7.10
N GLN A 357 -3.80 -0.70 -6.09
CA GLN A 357 -2.49 -0.42 -5.53
C GLN A 357 -2.50 -0.67 -4.04
N LEU A 358 -1.55 -1.47 -3.57
CA LEU A 358 -1.34 -1.72 -2.15
C LEU A 358 0.07 -1.29 -1.77
N ASN A 359 0.16 -0.35 -0.82
CA ASN A 359 1.42 0.08 -0.22
C ASN A 359 1.50 -0.41 1.23
N VAL A 360 2.44 -1.31 1.51
CA VAL A 360 2.76 -1.83 2.84
C VAL A 360 4.09 -1.23 3.27
N GLY A 361 4.09 -0.36 4.28
CA GLY A 361 5.32 0.28 4.77
C GLY A 361 6.33 -0.72 5.36
N GLY A 362 5.82 -1.76 6.02
CA GLY A 362 6.61 -2.86 6.58
C GLY A 362 6.63 -4.11 5.70
N ASN A 363 6.53 -5.27 6.35
CA ASN A 363 6.65 -6.58 5.70
C ASN A 363 5.29 -7.14 5.30
N ALA A 364 5.24 -7.86 4.17
CA ALA A 364 4.10 -8.69 3.77
C ALA A 364 4.45 -10.17 3.95
N SER A 365 3.81 -10.83 4.92
CA SER A 365 3.94 -12.27 5.18
C SER A 365 2.69 -13.00 4.75
N ILE A 366 2.78 -13.72 3.63
CA ILE A 366 1.65 -14.41 3.00
C ILE A 366 1.88 -15.92 3.08
N ALA A 367 1.05 -16.64 3.83
CA ALA A 367 1.27 -18.08 4.03
C ALA A 367 1.14 -18.89 2.72
N GLY A 368 0.22 -18.46 1.84
CA GLY A 368 -0.05 -19.06 0.56
C GLY A 368 0.42 -18.19 -0.60
N ASP A 369 -0.49 -17.95 -1.55
CA ASP A 369 -0.13 -17.35 -2.83
C ASP A 369 -0.41 -15.85 -2.89
N ILE A 370 0.45 -15.15 -3.63
CA ILE A 370 0.24 -13.78 -4.08
C ILE A 370 -0.13 -13.81 -5.57
N LEU A 371 -1.27 -13.23 -5.92
CA LEU A 371 -1.76 -13.12 -7.29
C LEU A 371 -1.93 -11.66 -7.70
N PHE A 372 -1.20 -11.24 -8.72
CA PHE A 372 -1.39 -9.96 -9.39
C PHE A 372 -2.03 -10.13 -10.76
N ASN A 373 -3.03 -9.29 -11.05
CA ASN A 373 -3.66 -9.27 -12.36
C ASN A 373 -4.07 -7.85 -12.77
N ALA A 374 -4.27 -7.64 -14.07
CA ALA A 374 -4.86 -6.46 -14.68
C ALA A 374 -4.27 -5.13 -14.15
N GLY A 375 -2.94 -5.01 -14.14
CA GLY A 375 -2.24 -3.80 -13.71
C GLY A 375 -2.13 -3.59 -12.20
N GLY A 376 -2.47 -4.60 -11.37
CA GLY A 376 -2.30 -4.54 -9.92
C GLY A 376 -0.87 -4.22 -9.48
N ARG A 377 -0.72 -3.46 -8.39
CA ARG A 377 0.57 -2.98 -7.88
C ARG A 377 0.75 -3.27 -6.40
N LEU A 378 1.92 -3.79 -6.03
CA LEU A 378 2.36 -3.91 -4.63
C LEU A 378 3.67 -3.16 -4.39
N GLN A 379 3.69 -2.42 -3.29
CA GLN A 379 4.91 -1.89 -2.68
C GLN A 379 5.03 -2.45 -1.26
N ALA A 380 6.18 -3.00 -0.91
CA ALA A 380 6.44 -3.59 0.40
C ALA A 380 7.93 -3.55 0.76
N SER A 381 8.26 -3.59 2.06
CA SER A 381 9.66 -3.70 2.49
C SER A 381 10.23 -5.10 2.24
N ASN A 382 9.68 -6.12 2.89
CA ASN A 382 10.02 -7.51 2.59
C ASN A 382 8.75 -8.28 2.24
N VAL A 383 8.87 -9.27 1.36
CA VAL A 383 7.76 -10.14 0.98
C VAL A 383 8.16 -11.60 1.19
N GLN A 384 7.36 -12.32 1.95
CA GLN A 384 7.43 -13.77 2.08
C GLN A 384 6.14 -14.38 1.55
N ALA A 385 6.24 -15.37 0.66
CA ALA A 385 5.07 -16.10 0.16
C ALA A 385 5.39 -17.55 -0.22
N ARG A 386 4.35 -18.35 -0.46
CA ARG A 386 4.51 -19.65 -1.12
C ARG A 386 4.83 -19.47 -2.60
N ASN A 387 3.92 -18.81 -3.31
CA ASN A 387 4.05 -18.47 -4.73
C ASN A 387 3.76 -17.00 -4.96
N LEU A 388 4.37 -16.43 -6.01
CA LEU A 388 4.02 -15.11 -6.53
C LEU A 388 3.77 -15.23 -8.02
N SER A 389 2.54 -14.96 -8.44
CA SER A 389 2.14 -14.97 -9.85
C SER A 389 1.68 -13.58 -10.28
N SER A 390 2.20 -13.10 -11.41
CA SER A 390 1.84 -11.79 -11.98
C SER A 390 1.50 -11.89 -13.46
N GLN A 391 0.36 -11.31 -13.85
CA GLN A 391 -0.14 -11.27 -15.22
C GLN A 391 -0.62 -9.87 -15.60
N ASN A 392 -0.82 -9.65 -16.91
CA ASN A 392 -1.49 -8.46 -17.46
C ASN A 392 -0.95 -7.12 -16.93
N GLN A 393 0.37 -6.89 -17.10
CA GLN A 393 1.06 -5.64 -16.77
C GLN A 393 1.03 -5.25 -15.27
N ALA A 394 0.75 -6.20 -14.38
CA ALA A 394 0.95 -5.98 -12.95
C ALA A 394 2.43 -5.72 -12.62
N THR A 395 2.68 -5.03 -11.51
CA THR A 395 4.02 -4.60 -11.07
C THR A 395 4.19 -4.83 -9.58
N PHE A 396 5.41 -5.10 -9.14
CA PHE A 396 5.75 -5.00 -7.71
C PHE A 396 7.10 -4.31 -7.54
N ASN A 397 7.22 -3.57 -6.44
CA ASN A 397 8.48 -2.99 -6.00
C ASN A 397 8.69 -3.38 -4.53
N ILE A 398 9.67 -4.23 -4.29
CA ILE A 398 10.02 -4.73 -2.97
C ILE A 398 11.35 -4.12 -2.60
N SER A 399 11.41 -3.25 -1.61
CA SER A 399 12.66 -2.52 -1.29
C SER A 399 13.73 -3.41 -0.65
N GLY A 400 13.32 -4.45 0.06
CA GLY A 400 14.15 -5.47 0.69
C GLY A 400 14.04 -6.82 -0.01
N ASN A 401 13.84 -7.89 0.76
CA ASN A 401 13.93 -9.26 0.27
C ASN A 401 12.60 -9.81 -0.26
N LEU A 402 12.67 -10.59 -1.33
CA LEU A 402 11.59 -11.44 -1.83
C LEU A 402 11.94 -12.90 -1.57
N LEU A 403 11.24 -13.52 -0.61
CA LEU A 403 11.40 -14.93 -0.26
C LEU A 403 10.17 -15.74 -0.68
N LEU A 404 10.36 -16.63 -1.64
CA LEU A 404 9.33 -17.52 -2.14
C LEU A 404 9.67 -18.97 -1.81
N GLN A 405 8.75 -19.67 -1.17
CA GLN A 405 8.95 -21.08 -0.83
C GLN A 405 8.88 -21.99 -2.06
N GLN A 406 8.21 -21.56 -3.14
CA GLN A 406 7.98 -22.35 -4.34
C GLN A 406 8.30 -21.55 -5.60
N GLU A 407 7.35 -20.86 -6.21
CA GLU A 407 7.52 -20.31 -7.57
C GLU A 407 7.35 -18.79 -7.65
N LEU A 408 8.21 -18.17 -8.46
CA LEU A 408 8.01 -16.85 -9.05
C LEU A 408 7.53 -17.00 -10.50
N SER A 409 6.30 -16.63 -10.81
CA SER A 409 5.73 -16.72 -12.15
C SER A 409 5.33 -15.34 -12.67
N LEU A 410 6.03 -14.83 -13.68
CA LEU A 410 5.83 -13.49 -14.23
C LEU A 410 5.51 -13.58 -15.72
N GLU A 411 4.41 -12.95 -16.11
CA GLU A 411 3.93 -12.91 -17.49
C GLU A 411 3.71 -11.47 -17.96
N ASN A 412 4.16 -11.21 -19.19
CA ASN A 412 4.12 -9.92 -19.88
C ASN A 412 5.12 -8.90 -19.32
N ARG A 413 5.26 -7.77 -20.02
CA ARG A 413 6.13 -6.66 -19.63
C ARG A 413 5.54 -5.92 -18.42
N GLY A 414 5.89 -6.34 -17.22
CA GLY A 414 5.73 -5.59 -15.98
C GLY A 414 7.05 -4.97 -15.51
N ASN A 415 6.96 -3.98 -14.62
CA ASN A 415 8.10 -3.48 -13.86
C ASN A 415 8.16 -4.24 -12.54
N TYR A 416 9.12 -5.16 -12.42
CA TYR A 416 9.31 -5.99 -11.24
C TYR A 416 10.67 -5.67 -10.62
N GLN A 417 10.69 -5.19 -9.39
CA GLN A 417 11.92 -4.78 -8.71
C GLN A 417 12.01 -5.39 -7.31
N VAL A 418 13.20 -5.88 -6.98
CA VAL A 418 13.61 -6.38 -5.66
C VAL A 418 14.91 -5.68 -5.29
N GLY A 419 14.86 -4.79 -4.29
CA GLY A 419 15.99 -4.01 -3.80
C GLY A 419 16.99 -4.83 -2.97
N GLY A 420 16.53 -5.93 -2.36
CA GLY A 420 17.36 -6.89 -1.63
C GLY A 420 17.56 -8.19 -2.39
N ASN A 421 17.53 -9.31 -1.66
CA ASN A 421 17.74 -10.64 -2.22
C ASN A 421 16.43 -11.23 -2.75
N LEU A 422 16.52 -12.03 -3.82
CA LEU A 422 15.45 -12.87 -4.32
C LEU A 422 15.79 -14.33 -4.09
N SER A 423 14.96 -15.05 -3.34
CA SER A 423 15.07 -16.51 -3.17
C SER A 423 13.78 -17.17 -3.61
N ALA A 424 13.85 -18.15 -4.51
CA ALA A 424 12.71 -18.95 -4.94
C ALA A 424 13.17 -20.39 -5.25
N ASN A 425 12.26 -21.36 -5.23
CA ASN A 425 12.59 -22.68 -5.77
C ASN A 425 12.57 -22.61 -7.31
N ASN A 426 11.48 -22.10 -7.88
CA ASN A 426 11.24 -22.06 -9.32
C ASN A 426 11.04 -20.63 -9.82
N VAL A 427 11.39 -20.39 -11.08
CA VAL A 427 11.17 -19.13 -11.80
C VAL A 427 10.57 -19.39 -13.19
N ASN A 428 9.44 -18.77 -13.49
CA ASN A 428 8.74 -18.90 -14.76
C ASN A 428 8.46 -17.52 -15.35
N PHE A 429 9.11 -17.21 -16.46
CA PHE A 429 9.09 -15.90 -17.09
C PHE A 429 8.57 -16.04 -18.51
N LYS A 430 7.49 -15.31 -18.84
CA LYS A 430 6.82 -15.36 -20.14
C LYS A 430 6.63 -13.96 -20.74
N ASN A 431 6.53 -13.91 -22.07
CA ASN A 431 6.09 -12.73 -22.84
C ASN A 431 6.87 -11.44 -22.53
N GLY A 432 8.19 -11.55 -22.33
CA GLY A 432 9.02 -10.36 -22.07
C GLY A 432 9.04 -9.87 -20.63
N ALA A 433 8.53 -10.66 -19.67
CA ALA A 433 8.64 -10.33 -18.24
C ALA A 433 10.11 -10.12 -17.83
N SER A 434 10.37 -9.08 -17.04
CA SER A 434 11.72 -8.73 -16.59
C SER A 434 11.68 -8.37 -15.11
N VAL A 435 12.53 -9.00 -14.29
CA VAL A 435 12.73 -8.59 -12.89
C VAL A 435 14.15 -8.11 -12.66
N GLU A 436 14.28 -7.07 -11.86
CA GLU A 436 15.53 -6.50 -11.42
C GLU A 436 15.77 -6.84 -9.95
N VAL A 437 16.89 -7.50 -9.65
CA VAL A 437 17.30 -7.92 -8.31
C VAL A 437 18.59 -7.20 -7.96
N ARG A 438 18.52 -6.25 -7.03
CA ARG A 438 19.67 -5.43 -6.62
C ARG A 438 20.62 -6.17 -5.67
N GLY A 439 20.11 -7.14 -4.90
CA GLY A 439 20.91 -8.05 -4.08
C GLY A 439 21.26 -9.35 -4.79
N ASN A 440 21.32 -10.44 -4.02
CA ASN A 440 21.64 -11.77 -4.53
C ASN A 440 20.39 -12.50 -5.02
N LEU A 441 20.59 -13.37 -6.01
CA LEU A 441 19.60 -14.31 -6.49
C LEU A 441 19.93 -15.72 -5.96
N LYS A 442 18.94 -16.42 -5.41
CA LYS A 442 19.03 -17.84 -5.06
C LYS A 442 17.89 -18.62 -5.70
N ILE A 443 18.22 -19.63 -6.50
CA ILE A 443 17.25 -20.55 -7.10
C ILE A 443 17.65 -21.97 -6.73
N SER A 444 16.74 -22.71 -6.09
CA SER A 444 17.06 -24.01 -5.45
C SER A 444 16.48 -25.25 -6.16
N SER A 445 15.61 -25.11 -7.18
CA SER A 445 14.94 -26.28 -7.80
C SER A 445 15.73 -27.01 -8.89
N ASN A 446 15.26 -28.22 -9.22
CA ASN A 446 15.80 -29.06 -10.28
C ASN A 446 15.25 -28.71 -11.68
N ARG A 447 16.17 -28.35 -12.58
CA ARG A 447 16.20 -28.34 -14.07
C ARG A 447 14.93 -28.12 -14.94
N ASN A 448 13.74 -28.63 -14.64
CA ASN A 448 12.63 -28.70 -15.61
C ASN A 448 11.48 -27.70 -15.40
N SER A 449 11.46 -26.99 -14.27
CA SER A 449 10.40 -26.03 -13.94
C SER A 449 10.74 -24.59 -14.33
N ASN A 450 12.04 -24.28 -14.49
CA ASN A 450 12.49 -22.93 -14.78
C ASN A 450 12.38 -22.62 -16.28
N THR A 451 11.52 -21.69 -16.67
CA THR A 451 11.30 -21.34 -18.09
C THR A 451 11.43 -19.84 -18.34
N PHE A 452 12.18 -19.47 -19.37
CA PHE A 452 12.38 -18.08 -19.79
C PHE A 452 11.89 -17.89 -21.23
N ASN A 453 10.57 -17.91 -21.44
CA ASN A 453 9.96 -17.66 -22.74
C ASN A 453 9.97 -16.15 -23.03
N SER A 454 11.11 -15.66 -23.51
CA SER A 454 11.39 -14.23 -23.77
C SER A 454 11.53 -13.33 -22.54
N GLY A 455 11.47 -13.86 -21.32
CA GLY A 455 11.69 -13.07 -20.10
C GLY A 455 13.10 -13.17 -19.54
N ARG A 456 13.45 -12.29 -18.59
CA ARG A 456 14.80 -12.15 -18.04
C ARG A 456 14.82 -11.79 -16.56
N ILE A 457 15.92 -12.12 -15.88
CA ILE A 457 16.25 -11.69 -14.52
C ILE A 457 17.59 -10.96 -14.58
N CYS A 458 17.63 -9.71 -14.15
CA CYS A 458 18.88 -8.95 -13.99
C CYS A 458 19.28 -8.96 -12.52
N VAL A 459 20.50 -9.37 -12.20
CA VAL A 459 21.00 -9.51 -10.83
C VAL A 459 22.26 -8.67 -10.67
N PHE A 460 22.27 -7.76 -9.70
CA PHE A 460 23.44 -6.93 -9.41
C PHE A 460 24.38 -7.55 -8.35
N GLY A 461 23.89 -8.50 -7.56
CA GLY A 461 24.70 -9.32 -6.66
C GLY A 461 25.16 -10.63 -7.28
N ASN A 462 25.33 -11.65 -6.43
CA ASN A 462 25.67 -13.00 -6.86
C ASN A 462 24.40 -13.80 -7.22
N ALA A 463 24.54 -14.77 -8.13
CA ALA A 463 23.51 -15.76 -8.39
C ALA A 463 23.97 -17.14 -7.93
N ASP A 464 23.30 -17.69 -6.91
CA ASP A 464 23.46 -19.07 -6.47
C ASP A 464 22.35 -19.93 -7.09
N LEU A 465 22.74 -20.74 -8.08
CA LEU A 465 21.85 -21.66 -8.78
C LEU A 465 22.22 -23.08 -8.34
N HIS A 466 21.62 -23.52 -7.25
CA HIS A 466 21.94 -24.81 -6.66
C HIS A 466 21.51 -25.93 -7.63
N ASN A 467 22.37 -26.92 -7.82
CA ASN A 467 22.03 -28.23 -8.41
C ASN A 467 21.90 -28.33 -9.95
N ASN A 468 22.90 -27.91 -10.74
CA ASN A 468 22.90 -28.26 -12.18
C ASN A 468 24.26 -28.22 -12.90
N ASN A 469 24.82 -29.40 -13.15
CA ASN A 469 25.95 -29.61 -14.08
C ASN A 469 25.62 -29.29 -15.55
N ASN A 470 24.41 -28.78 -15.89
CA ASN A 470 24.05 -28.32 -17.24
C ASN A 470 23.42 -26.90 -17.27
N TYR A 471 23.67 -26.01 -16.31
CA TYR A 471 23.52 -24.55 -16.54
C TYR A 471 24.66 -24.00 -17.42
N THR A 472 25.27 -24.87 -18.23
CA THR A 472 26.44 -24.59 -19.05
C THR A 472 26.01 -23.69 -20.21
N ASP A 473 26.39 -22.43 -20.09
CA ASP A 473 26.46 -21.36 -21.11
C ASP A 473 25.21 -20.56 -21.48
N THR A 474 23.98 -21.02 -21.23
CA THR A 474 22.80 -20.29 -21.77
C THR A 474 22.13 -19.34 -20.79
N LEU A 475 22.35 -19.50 -19.49
CA LEU A 475 21.46 -18.93 -18.48
C LEU A 475 22.07 -17.89 -17.56
N VAL A 476 23.39 -17.83 -17.39
CA VAL A 476 24.04 -16.77 -16.62
C VAL A 476 25.08 -16.09 -17.51
N LYS A 477 24.74 -14.91 -18.02
CA LYS A 477 25.69 -14.09 -18.79
C LYS A 477 26.21 -12.98 -17.89
N SER A 478 27.52 -12.88 -17.75
CA SER A 478 28.19 -11.83 -16.99
C SER A 478 28.92 -10.92 -17.96
N GLU A 479 28.41 -9.72 -18.24
CA GLU A 479 29.10 -8.71 -19.08
C GLU A 479 28.32 -7.39 -19.27
N TYR A 480 27.23 -7.17 -18.53
CA TYR A 480 26.37 -6.00 -18.75
C TYR A 480 26.57 -4.97 -17.64
N SER A 481 26.64 -3.68 -18.03
CA SER A 481 26.70 -2.55 -17.08
C SER A 481 25.31 -2.08 -16.62
N SER A 482 24.25 -2.50 -17.32
CA SER A 482 22.86 -2.16 -16.97
C SER A 482 21.88 -3.21 -17.48
N CYS A 483 20.73 -3.34 -16.81
CA CYS A 483 19.64 -4.22 -17.22
C CYS A 483 18.95 -3.74 -18.51
N GLU A 484 19.03 -2.45 -18.83
CA GLU A 484 18.41 -1.84 -20.02
C GLU A 484 19.03 -2.37 -21.32
N ASN A 485 20.34 -2.63 -21.32
CA ASN A 485 21.10 -3.08 -22.49
C ASN A 485 21.04 -4.60 -22.71
N VAL A 486 20.37 -5.33 -21.83
CA VAL A 486 20.31 -6.79 -21.87
C VAL A 486 19.32 -7.23 -22.94
N ASN A 487 19.81 -7.75 -24.06
CA ASN A 487 18.98 -8.42 -25.05
C ASN A 487 18.98 -9.94 -24.85
N GLY A 488 17.79 -10.54 -24.82
CA GLY A 488 17.61 -11.99 -24.71
C GLY A 488 16.85 -12.43 -23.47
N ASN A 489 16.85 -13.73 -23.24
CA ASN A 489 16.15 -14.42 -22.16
C ASN A 489 17.13 -15.17 -21.25
N GLY A 490 16.83 -15.26 -19.95
CA GLY A 490 17.68 -15.91 -18.96
C GLY A 490 18.04 -15.01 -17.78
N ILE A 491 19.12 -15.35 -17.08
CA ILE A 491 19.65 -14.62 -15.92
C ILE A 491 20.91 -13.85 -16.35
N PHE A 492 21.02 -12.61 -15.93
CA PHE A 492 22.10 -11.72 -16.32
C PHE A 492 22.72 -11.11 -15.08
N LEU A 493 24.03 -11.28 -14.92
CA LEU A 493 24.78 -10.60 -13.88
C LEU A 493 25.20 -9.23 -14.38
N ILE A 494 24.80 -8.20 -13.64
CA ILE A 494 25.13 -6.80 -13.90
C ILE A 494 26.32 -6.44 -13.01
N ARG A 495 27.39 -5.91 -13.62
CA ARG A 495 28.65 -5.57 -12.92
C ARG A 495 29.13 -4.17 -13.24
#